data_AF-A0A7H8KQB0-F1
#
_entry.id   AF-A0A7H8KQB0-F1
#
_cell.length_a   1.000
_cell.length_b   1.000
_cell.length_c   1.000
_cell.angle_alpha   90.00
_cell.angle_beta   90.00
_cell.angle_gamma   90.00
#
_symmetry.space_group_name_H-M   'P 1'
#
loop_
_entity.id
_entity.type
_entity.pdbx_description
1 polymer ?
#
loop_
_entity_poly.entity_id
_entity_poly.type
_entity_poly.pdbx_seq_one_letter_code
_entity_poly.pdbx_strand_id
1 'polypeptide(L)'
;MPDTAQQEQEQGPRRAQSIDGLRSIWAAGEQPQPVLPWYRKVTRRQVGVTAACLVTVLAAALAIRSVDSGVVQHRVALPTDFAGLTRVADAQDLATLRASYENRNARRYVPRIVQVQGYGQPGATGLWESELVAVAMQGSVPDAARAATEMLGGYSPDGGSLRDGTPVGGMRTYPPGPLNGALACATLGEPGEEYAACAWADGSTLGALVDRTGELTPEELADRTRALRSLTELPE
;
A
#
# COMPACT_ATOMS: atom_id res chain seq x y z
N MET A 1 -8.63 54.97 53.51
CA MET A 1 -8.26 53.57 53.82
C MET A 1 -7.12 53.17 52.89
N PRO A 2 -6.18 52.37 53.41
CA PRO A 2 -4.73 52.54 53.35
C PRO A 2 -4.13 51.88 52.06
N ASP A 3 -2.84 51.91 51.71
CA ASP A 3 -1.63 51.89 52.52
C ASP A 3 -0.36 52.34 51.75
N THR A 4 0.57 52.86 52.55
CA THR A 4 2.05 52.96 52.46
C THR A 4 2.80 52.06 51.43
N ALA A 5 4.04 52.32 51.00
CA ALA A 5 4.99 53.42 51.09
C ALA A 5 6.24 53.03 50.27
N GLN A 6 6.89 54.06 49.69
CA GLN A 6 8.34 54.26 49.55
C GLN A 6 9.22 53.18 48.89
N GLN A 7 9.65 53.50 47.66
CA GLN A 7 10.96 53.13 47.15
C GLN A 7 11.77 54.41 46.90
N GLU A 8 12.77 54.65 47.73
CA GLU A 8 13.85 55.59 47.46
C GLU A 8 15.12 55.02 48.10
N GLN A 9 16.09 54.65 47.27
CA GLN A 9 17.48 55.10 47.36
C GLN A 9 18.38 54.26 46.44
N GLU A 10 18.69 54.84 45.27
CA GLU A 10 19.96 54.64 44.60
C GLU A 10 21.07 55.36 45.37
N GLN A 11 22.22 54.72 45.57
CA GLN A 11 23.56 55.34 45.48
C GLN A 11 24.66 54.25 45.46
N GLY A 12 25.46 54.21 44.38
CA GLY A 12 26.66 53.37 44.22
C GLY A 12 27.85 53.83 45.09
N PRO A 13 29.11 53.34 44.93
CA PRO A 13 29.77 52.91 43.67
C PRO A 13 30.67 51.65 43.76
N ARG A 14 31.26 51.28 42.60
CA ARG A 14 32.18 50.14 42.33
C ARG A 14 33.60 50.25 42.95
N ARG A 15 34.18 49.07 43.22
CA ARG A 15 35.63 48.60 43.25
C ARG A 15 35.97 47.97 44.61
N ALA A 16 36.66 46.84 44.75
CA ALA A 16 37.31 45.90 43.84
C ALA A 16 37.51 44.55 44.58
N GLN A 17 37.52 43.45 43.82
CA GLN A 17 38.32 42.21 43.99
C GLN A 17 38.64 41.74 45.43
N SER A 18 38.41 40.49 45.82
CA SER A 18 39.24 39.37 45.36
C SER A 18 38.98 38.14 46.24
N ILE A 19 38.99 36.95 45.63
CA ILE A 19 39.46 35.68 46.24
C ILE A 19 38.71 35.19 47.49
N ASP A 20 37.39 34.97 47.42
CA ASP A 20 36.72 34.09 48.41
C ASP A 20 35.70 33.10 47.79
N GLY A 21 35.18 33.39 46.59
CA GLY A 21 34.22 32.50 45.91
C GLY A 21 34.78 31.21 45.29
N LEU A 22 36.10 31.07 45.18
CA LEU A 22 36.75 29.90 44.54
C LEU A 22 37.33 28.89 45.55
N ARG A 23 37.37 29.21 46.85
CA ARG A 23 37.77 28.26 47.90
C ARG A 23 36.62 27.38 48.40
N SER A 24 35.37 27.77 48.16
CA SER A 24 34.20 26.94 48.49
C SER A 24 33.94 25.78 47.51
N ILE A 25 34.60 25.77 46.34
CA ILE A 25 34.41 24.69 45.34
C ILE A 25 35.30 23.47 45.66
N TRP A 26 36.38 23.64 46.43
CA TRP A 26 37.35 22.56 46.72
C TRP A 26 37.21 21.93 48.11
N ALA A 27 36.34 22.44 48.98
CA ALA A 27 36.10 21.88 50.32
C ALA A 27 35.03 20.77 50.38
N ALA A 28 34.41 20.41 49.25
CA ALA A 28 33.42 19.33 49.17
C ALA A 28 33.99 18.03 48.55
N GLY A 29 35.29 17.80 48.72
CA GLY A 29 36.04 16.71 48.10
C GLY A 29 36.16 15.41 48.92
N GLU A 30 35.24 15.08 49.84
CA GLU A 30 35.38 13.88 50.70
C GLU A 30 34.11 13.04 50.88
N GLN A 31 33.23 12.96 49.88
CA GLN A 31 32.33 11.82 49.79
C GLN A 31 32.41 11.21 48.38
N PRO A 32 32.85 9.94 48.23
CA PRO A 32 32.69 9.26 46.96
C PRO A 32 31.19 9.16 46.69
N GLN A 33 30.72 9.88 45.68
CA GLN A 33 29.34 9.71 45.23
C GLN A 33 29.18 8.26 44.76
N PRO A 34 28.12 7.55 45.18
CA PRO A 34 27.87 6.22 44.66
C PRO A 34 27.63 6.32 43.16
N VAL A 35 28.49 5.66 42.38
CA VAL A 35 28.29 5.48 40.94
C VAL A 35 26.94 4.80 40.73
N LEU A 36 26.01 5.45 40.03
CA LEU A 36 24.70 4.89 39.69
C LEU A 36 24.88 3.50 39.04
N PRO A 37 24.26 2.43 39.57
CA PRO A 37 24.52 1.06 39.11
C PRO A 37 23.63 0.73 37.90
N TRP A 38 23.70 1.51 36.82
CA TRP A 38 22.84 1.29 35.65
C TRP A 38 23.23 0.03 34.84
N TYR A 39 24.40 -0.55 35.09
CA TYR A 39 24.91 -1.72 34.35
C TYR A 39 24.79 -3.06 35.10
N ARG A 40 24.13 -3.12 36.26
CA ARG A 40 23.91 -4.39 36.98
C ARG A 40 22.43 -4.73 37.11
N LYS A 41 21.94 -5.46 36.10
CA LYS A 41 21.23 -6.76 36.21
C LYS A 41 20.47 -7.00 34.90
N VAL A 42 21.18 -7.09 33.77
CA VAL A 42 20.61 -7.80 32.63
C VAL A 42 20.55 -9.27 33.03
N THR A 43 19.38 -9.72 33.47
CA THR A 43 19.20 -11.12 33.88
C THR A 43 19.32 -12.01 32.64
N ARG A 44 19.84 -13.24 32.78
CA ARG A 44 19.87 -14.21 31.67
C ARG A 44 18.50 -14.39 31.00
N ARG A 45 17.41 -14.16 31.74
CA ARG A 45 16.04 -14.09 31.23
C ARG A 45 15.81 -12.92 30.26
N GLN A 46 16.29 -11.72 30.57
CA GLN A 46 16.17 -10.56 29.66
C GLN A 46 16.97 -10.78 28.37
N VAL A 47 18.20 -11.29 28.46
CA VAL A 47 18.98 -11.66 27.26
C VAL A 47 18.25 -12.74 26.45
N GLY A 48 17.68 -13.75 27.10
CA GLY A 48 16.90 -14.80 26.46
C GLY A 48 15.64 -14.28 25.77
N VAL A 49 14.92 -13.33 26.37
CA VAL A 49 13.74 -12.69 25.76
C VAL A 49 14.14 -11.84 24.56
N THR A 50 15.18 -11.01 24.66
CA THR A 50 15.63 -10.19 23.52
C THR A 50 16.15 -11.04 22.37
N ALA A 51 16.90 -12.11 22.66
CA ALA A 51 17.35 -13.08 21.67
C ALA A 51 16.17 -13.83 21.04
N ALA A 52 15.18 -14.25 21.82
CA ALA A 52 13.97 -14.89 21.30
C ALA A 52 13.15 -13.94 20.41
N CYS A 53 13.02 -12.66 20.79
CA CYS A 53 12.40 -11.63 19.95
C CYS A 53 13.18 -11.39 18.65
N LEU A 54 14.51 -11.30 18.72
CA LEU A 54 15.35 -11.15 17.53
C LEU A 54 15.25 -12.36 16.61
N VAL A 55 15.29 -13.57 17.16
CA VAL A 55 15.14 -14.82 16.38
C VAL A 55 13.75 -14.92 15.79
N THR A 56 12.69 -14.54 16.50
CA THR A 56 11.33 -14.53 15.92
C THR A 56 11.16 -13.46 14.85
N VAL A 57 11.73 -12.27 15.03
CA VAL A 57 11.72 -11.22 13.99
C VAL A 57 12.56 -11.64 12.78
N LEU A 58 13.74 -12.23 12.98
CA LEU A 58 14.56 -12.77 11.89
C LEU A 58 13.88 -13.96 11.20
N ALA A 59 13.28 -14.87 11.95
CA ALA A 59 12.56 -16.02 11.40
C ALA A 59 11.31 -15.57 10.63
N ALA A 60 10.59 -14.56 11.12
CA ALA A 60 9.49 -13.95 10.38
C ALA A 60 9.99 -13.26 9.10
N ALA A 61 11.09 -12.50 9.16
CA ALA A 61 11.69 -11.85 8.00
C ALA A 61 12.24 -12.86 6.97
N LEU A 62 12.82 -13.97 7.43
CA LEU A 62 13.30 -15.07 6.59
C LEU A 62 12.15 -15.90 6.02
N ALA A 63 11.07 -16.12 6.77
CA ALA A 63 9.86 -16.78 6.28
C ALA A 63 9.22 -15.94 5.17
N ILE A 64 9.06 -14.62 5.36
CA ILE A 64 8.61 -13.69 4.33
C ILE A 64 9.52 -13.76 3.08
N ARG A 65 10.85 -13.74 3.25
CA ARG A 65 11.79 -13.85 2.12
C ARG A 65 11.81 -15.22 1.45
N SER A 66 11.54 -16.29 2.19
CA SER A 66 11.51 -17.65 1.62
C SER A 66 10.28 -17.86 0.73
N VAL A 67 9.15 -17.24 1.07
CA VAL A 67 7.96 -17.18 0.19
C VAL A 67 8.26 -16.34 -1.06
N ASP A 68 9.06 -15.29 -0.94
CA ASP A 68 9.48 -14.43 -2.06
C ASP A 68 10.46 -15.10 -3.05
N SER A 69 11.25 -16.09 -2.59
CA SER A 69 12.30 -16.73 -3.40
C SER A 69 11.80 -17.62 -4.56
N GLY A 70 10.47 -17.85 -4.65
CA GLY A 70 9.83 -18.55 -5.76
C GLY A 70 8.92 -17.68 -6.63
N VAL A 71 8.81 -16.38 -6.36
CA VAL A 71 7.95 -15.47 -7.12
C VAL A 71 8.73 -14.99 -8.36
N VAL A 72 8.32 -15.46 -9.53
CA VAL A 72 8.78 -14.89 -10.80
C VAL A 72 8.35 -13.43 -10.82
N GLN A 73 9.30 -12.51 -10.94
CA GLN A 73 9.01 -11.08 -11.09
C GLN A 73 8.53 -10.85 -12.52
N HIS A 74 7.35 -10.23 -12.66
CA HIS A 74 6.86 -9.77 -13.94
C HIS A 74 6.89 -8.25 -14.02
N ARG A 75 7.24 -7.73 -15.19
CA ARG A 75 6.94 -6.35 -15.58
C ARG A 75 5.58 -6.30 -16.27
N VAL A 76 4.86 -5.20 -16.09
CA VAL A 76 3.55 -4.99 -16.74
C VAL A 76 3.66 -4.04 -17.93
N ALA A 77 3.09 -4.42 -19.06
CA ALA A 77 2.96 -3.58 -20.24
C ALA A 77 1.65 -3.91 -20.97
N LEU A 78 0.66 -3.02 -20.90
CA LEU A 78 -0.62 -3.23 -21.59
C LEU A 78 -0.42 -3.16 -23.12
N PRO A 79 -0.99 -4.10 -23.90
CA PRO A 79 -0.83 -4.13 -25.36
C PRO A 79 -1.55 -2.97 -26.03
N THR A 80 -1.16 -2.60 -27.26
CA THR A 80 -1.87 -1.56 -28.04
C THR A 80 -3.23 -2.02 -28.53
N ASP A 81 -3.39 -3.32 -28.78
CA ASP A 81 -4.59 -3.92 -29.33
C ASP A 81 -4.96 -5.13 -28.49
N PHE A 82 -6.25 -5.29 -28.21
CA PHE A 82 -6.73 -6.40 -27.39
C PHE A 82 -8.16 -6.77 -27.77
N ALA A 83 -8.44 -8.07 -27.90
CA ALA A 83 -9.77 -8.60 -28.24
C ALA A 83 -10.39 -7.99 -29.52
N GLY A 84 -9.56 -7.61 -30.50
CA GLY A 84 -10.02 -6.96 -31.74
C GLY A 84 -10.32 -5.47 -31.60
N LEU A 85 -10.06 -4.88 -30.43
CA LEU A 85 -10.23 -3.46 -30.14
C LEU A 85 -8.87 -2.76 -30.11
N THR A 86 -8.87 -1.50 -30.52
CA THR A 86 -7.68 -0.64 -30.49
C THR A 86 -7.64 0.14 -29.18
N ARG A 87 -6.43 0.48 -28.72
CA ARG A 87 -6.23 1.45 -27.64
C ARG A 87 -6.99 2.74 -27.94
N VAL A 88 -7.84 3.17 -27.02
CA VAL A 88 -8.48 4.49 -27.10
C VAL A 88 -7.46 5.60 -26.90
N ALA A 89 -7.69 6.75 -27.51
CA ALA A 89 -6.85 7.91 -27.27
C ALA A 89 -6.93 8.34 -25.79
N ASP A 90 -5.79 8.70 -25.21
CA ASP A 90 -5.72 9.11 -23.81
C ASP A 90 -6.55 10.40 -23.58
N ALA A 91 -7.36 10.40 -22.53
CA ALA A 91 -8.11 11.57 -22.07
C ALA A 91 -8.01 11.75 -20.54
N GLN A 92 -8.53 12.87 -20.05
CA GLN A 92 -8.42 13.27 -18.64
C GLN A 92 -9.08 12.26 -17.68
N ASP A 93 -10.12 11.57 -18.11
CA ASP A 93 -10.83 10.56 -17.33
C ASP A 93 -9.98 9.29 -17.07
N LEU A 94 -9.27 8.78 -18.07
CA LEU A 94 -8.31 7.68 -17.93
C LEU A 94 -7.13 8.07 -17.02
N ALA A 95 -6.65 9.31 -17.13
CA ALA A 95 -5.61 9.81 -16.23
C ALA A 95 -6.09 9.93 -14.78
N THR A 96 -7.34 10.38 -14.59
CA THR A 96 -7.98 10.44 -13.27
C THR A 96 -8.18 9.05 -12.67
N LEU A 97 -8.58 8.08 -13.51
CA LEU A 97 -8.71 6.69 -13.09
C LEU A 97 -7.37 6.11 -12.63
N ARG A 98 -6.29 6.34 -13.39
CA ARG A 98 -4.92 5.94 -13.02
C ARG A 98 -4.51 6.51 -11.66
N ALA A 99 -4.65 7.81 -11.48
CA ALA A 99 -4.33 8.48 -10.22
C ALA A 99 -5.16 7.92 -9.05
N SER A 100 -6.42 7.54 -9.29
CA SER A 100 -7.26 6.90 -8.30
C SER A 100 -6.73 5.53 -7.87
N TYR A 101 -6.28 4.70 -8.82
CA TYR A 101 -5.67 3.40 -8.52
C TYR A 101 -4.34 3.54 -7.80
N GLU A 102 -3.47 4.46 -8.24
CA GLU A 102 -2.21 4.78 -7.56
C GLU A 102 -2.46 5.14 -6.09
N ASN A 103 -3.36 6.10 -5.84
CA ASN A 103 -3.66 6.55 -4.48
C ASN A 103 -4.28 5.45 -3.61
N ARG A 104 -5.21 4.65 -4.15
CA ARG A 104 -5.88 3.57 -3.42
C ARG A 104 -4.92 2.43 -3.06
N ASN A 105 -3.97 2.10 -3.93
CA ASN A 105 -3.12 0.93 -3.80
C ASN A 105 -1.71 1.24 -3.27
N ALA A 106 -1.26 2.50 -3.31
CA ALA A 106 0.05 2.96 -2.82
C ALA A 106 0.40 2.41 -1.43
N ARG A 107 -0.58 2.39 -0.52
CA ARG A 107 -0.38 1.97 0.87
C ARG A 107 -0.36 0.46 1.06
N ARG A 108 -0.95 -0.30 0.13
CA ARG A 108 -1.24 -1.73 0.32
C ARG A 108 -0.28 -2.63 -0.45
N TYR A 109 0.06 -2.27 -1.69
CA TYR A 109 0.85 -3.11 -2.59
C TYR A 109 2.17 -2.47 -3.03
N VAL A 110 2.44 -1.23 -2.57
CA VAL A 110 3.59 -0.41 -3.00
C VAL A 110 3.81 -0.51 -4.53
N PRO A 111 2.77 -0.22 -5.35
CA PRO A 111 2.87 -0.31 -6.79
C PRO A 111 3.99 0.61 -7.28
N ARG A 112 4.93 0.04 -8.03
CA ARG A 112 6.01 0.75 -8.71
C ARG A 112 5.53 1.34 -10.03
N ILE A 113 4.59 0.64 -10.67
CA ILE A 113 4.03 1.00 -11.97
C ILE A 113 2.52 0.76 -11.90
N VAL A 114 1.73 1.72 -12.39
CA VAL A 114 0.30 1.58 -12.64
C VAL A 114 0.03 2.00 -14.08
N GLN A 115 -0.54 1.09 -14.86
CA GLN A 115 -1.02 1.36 -16.21
C GLN A 115 -2.53 1.22 -16.24
N VAL A 116 -3.17 2.15 -16.95
CA VAL A 116 -4.62 2.15 -17.20
C VAL A 116 -4.80 2.43 -18.67
N GLN A 117 -5.61 1.59 -19.32
CA GLN A 117 -5.88 1.67 -20.75
C GLN A 117 -7.32 1.29 -21.05
N GLY A 118 -7.96 2.09 -21.90
CA GLY A 118 -9.22 1.73 -22.53
C GLY A 118 -8.98 1.08 -23.89
N TYR A 119 -9.86 0.17 -24.27
CA TYR A 119 -9.94 -0.39 -25.62
C TYR A 119 -11.34 -0.18 -26.17
N GLY A 120 -11.42 0.27 -27.42
CA GLY A 120 -12.69 0.56 -28.10
C GLY A 120 -12.53 0.56 -29.61
N GLN A 121 -13.58 0.98 -30.31
CA GLN A 121 -13.58 1.10 -31.76
C GLN A 121 -12.52 2.11 -32.25
N PRO A 122 -12.03 1.97 -33.50
CA PRO A 122 -11.09 2.93 -34.07
C PRO A 122 -11.61 4.38 -33.99
N GLY A 123 -10.80 5.25 -33.38
CA GLY A 123 -11.16 6.67 -33.16
C GLY A 123 -11.78 6.98 -31.79
N ALA A 124 -12.07 5.96 -30.97
CA ALA A 124 -12.58 6.15 -29.62
C ALA A 124 -11.59 6.92 -28.74
N THR A 125 -12.12 7.79 -27.88
CA THR A 125 -11.35 8.66 -26.99
C THR A 125 -11.83 8.56 -25.54
N GLY A 126 -10.89 8.36 -24.62
CA GLY A 126 -11.15 8.37 -23.19
C GLY A 126 -11.92 7.16 -22.67
N LEU A 127 -12.31 7.25 -21.40
CA LEU A 127 -12.93 6.16 -20.66
C LEU A 127 -14.33 5.85 -21.18
N TRP A 128 -15.13 6.86 -21.52
CA TRP A 128 -16.54 6.72 -21.92
C TRP A 128 -16.76 5.98 -23.23
N GLU A 129 -15.83 6.09 -24.17
CA GLU A 129 -15.88 5.39 -25.46
C GLU A 129 -15.10 4.07 -25.43
N SER A 130 -14.60 3.66 -24.26
CA SER A 130 -13.96 2.37 -24.06
C SER A 130 -15.02 1.28 -23.83
N GLU A 131 -14.92 0.20 -24.58
CA GLU A 131 -15.70 -1.03 -24.36
C GLU A 131 -15.05 -1.92 -23.29
N LEU A 132 -13.72 -1.97 -23.26
CA LEU A 132 -12.96 -2.66 -22.22
C LEU A 132 -12.03 -1.68 -21.52
N VAL A 133 -11.88 -1.83 -20.21
CA VAL A 133 -10.93 -1.04 -19.42
C VAL A 133 -10.00 -1.97 -18.66
N ALA A 134 -8.71 -1.86 -18.94
CA ALA A 134 -7.67 -2.62 -18.26
C ALA A 134 -6.90 -1.74 -17.29
N VAL A 135 -6.59 -2.30 -16.12
CA VAL A 135 -5.67 -1.75 -15.14
C VAL A 135 -4.64 -2.81 -14.82
N ALA A 136 -3.36 -2.48 -14.90
CA ALA A 136 -2.27 -3.38 -14.56
C ALA A 136 -1.27 -2.67 -13.66
N MET A 137 -0.84 -3.34 -12.60
CA MET A 137 0.07 -2.82 -11.60
C MET A 137 1.21 -3.81 -11.36
N GLN A 138 2.41 -3.27 -11.19
CA GLN A 138 3.58 -4.03 -10.75
C GLN A 138 3.93 -3.62 -9.33
N GLY A 139 4.08 -4.58 -8.42
CA GLY A 139 4.36 -4.35 -7.00
C GLY A 139 4.30 -5.64 -6.19
N SER A 140 4.74 -5.60 -4.93
CA SER A 140 4.68 -6.79 -4.07
C SER A 140 3.24 -7.06 -3.65
N VAL A 141 2.75 -8.27 -3.91
CA VAL A 141 1.39 -8.70 -3.60
C VAL A 141 1.45 -10.00 -2.80
N PRO A 142 1.56 -9.93 -1.46
CA PRO A 142 1.85 -11.10 -0.63
C PRO A 142 0.70 -12.11 -0.54
N ASP A 143 -0.53 -11.70 -0.85
CA ASP A 143 -1.71 -12.56 -0.88
C ASP A 143 -2.53 -12.28 -2.15
N ALA A 144 -2.22 -13.02 -3.21
CA ALA A 144 -2.84 -12.85 -4.52
C ALA A 144 -4.36 -13.08 -4.48
N ALA A 145 -4.84 -14.10 -3.77
CA ALA A 145 -6.26 -14.43 -3.72
C ALA A 145 -7.07 -13.31 -3.04
N ARG A 146 -6.56 -12.81 -1.92
CA ARG A 146 -7.14 -11.66 -1.25
C ARG A 146 -7.04 -10.40 -2.10
N ALA A 147 -5.91 -10.15 -2.76
CA ALA A 147 -5.73 -8.95 -3.56
C ALA A 147 -6.70 -8.90 -4.75
N ALA A 148 -6.88 -10.02 -5.46
CA ALA A 148 -7.83 -10.14 -6.57
C ALA A 148 -9.27 -9.88 -6.10
N THR A 149 -9.70 -10.47 -4.99
CA THR A 149 -11.07 -10.28 -4.48
C THR A 149 -11.28 -8.88 -3.89
N GLU A 150 -10.30 -8.33 -3.16
CA GLU A 150 -10.37 -6.96 -2.61
C GLU A 150 -10.45 -5.88 -3.70
N MET A 151 -9.84 -6.11 -4.87
CA MET A 151 -9.97 -5.19 -6.00
C MET A 151 -11.41 -5.08 -6.51
N LEU A 152 -12.23 -6.10 -6.28
CA LEU A 152 -13.65 -6.15 -6.63
C LEU A 152 -14.56 -5.84 -5.43
N GLY A 153 -14.05 -5.21 -4.36
CA GLY A 153 -14.83 -4.85 -3.17
C GLY A 153 -14.68 -5.79 -1.98
N GLY A 154 -13.90 -6.87 -2.13
CA GLY A 154 -13.68 -7.88 -1.11
C GLY A 154 -14.66 -9.04 -1.23
N TYR A 155 -14.22 -10.22 -0.80
CA TYR A 155 -15.07 -11.40 -0.81
C TYR A 155 -16.18 -11.28 0.25
N SER A 156 -17.43 -11.35 -0.19
CA SER A 156 -18.61 -11.43 0.68
C SER A 156 -19.59 -12.46 0.10
N PRO A 157 -19.95 -13.52 0.85
CA PRO A 157 -20.90 -14.53 0.39
C PRO A 157 -22.33 -13.97 0.23
N ASP A 158 -22.66 -12.85 0.88
CA ASP A 158 -23.99 -12.21 0.84
C ASP A 158 -24.07 -11.08 -0.20
N GLY A 159 -23.06 -10.94 -1.06
CA GLY A 159 -22.87 -9.75 -1.89
C GLY A 159 -22.14 -8.64 -1.14
N GLY A 160 -21.57 -7.69 -1.89
CA GLY A 160 -20.76 -6.61 -1.34
C GLY A 160 -20.96 -5.30 -2.10
N SER A 161 -20.14 -4.30 -1.76
CA SER A 161 -20.06 -3.07 -2.53
C SER A 161 -18.63 -2.58 -2.61
N LEU A 162 -18.32 -1.89 -3.71
CA LEU A 162 -17.12 -1.08 -3.82
C LEU A 162 -17.19 0.12 -2.86
N ARG A 163 -16.06 0.80 -2.66
CA ARG A 163 -15.98 1.96 -1.74
C ARG A 163 -16.86 3.15 -2.14
N ASP A 164 -17.17 3.27 -3.42
CA ASP A 164 -18.08 4.27 -3.98
C ASP A 164 -19.55 3.84 -3.88
N GLY A 165 -19.83 2.67 -3.30
CA GLY A 165 -21.17 2.13 -3.11
C GLY A 165 -21.64 1.24 -4.25
N THR A 166 -20.88 1.07 -5.34
CA THR A 166 -21.28 0.22 -6.46
C THR A 166 -21.52 -1.22 -5.98
N PRO A 167 -22.71 -1.80 -6.21
CA PRO A 167 -22.99 -3.18 -5.80
C PRO A 167 -22.08 -4.18 -6.49
N VAL A 168 -21.75 -5.25 -5.78
CA VAL A 168 -20.93 -6.37 -6.25
C VAL A 168 -21.72 -7.66 -6.03
N GLY A 169 -21.99 -8.36 -7.12
CA GLY A 169 -22.73 -9.62 -7.14
C GLY A 169 -21.95 -10.76 -7.81
N GLY A 170 -22.32 -11.99 -7.47
CA GLY A 170 -21.85 -13.18 -8.20
C GLY A 170 -20.34 -13.39 -8.22
N MET A 171 -19.62 -12.90 -7.20
CA MET A 171 -18.17 -13.03 -7.12
C MET A 171 -17.76 -14.49 -7.04
N ARG A 172 -16.86 -14.91 -7.93
CA ARG A 172 -16.32 -16.27 -7.99
C ARG A 172 -14.88 -16.26 -8.47
N THR A 173 -14.12 -17.25 -8.03
CA THR A 173 -12.75 -17.47 -8.50
C THR A 173 -12.74 -18.35 -9.73
N TYR A 174 -11.73 -18.13 -10.59
CA TYR A 174 -11.51 -18.86 -11.81
C TYR A 174 -10.07 -19.38 -11.85
N PRO A 175 -9.78 -20.41 -12.67
CA PRO A 175 -8.40 -20.81 -12.94
C PRO A 175 -7.59 -19.60 -13.46
N PRO A 176 -6.44 -19.25 -12.85
CA PRO A 176 -5.70 -18.04 -13.20
C PRO A 176 -4.89 -18.16 -14.51
N GLY A 177 -4.83 -19.36 -15.10
CA GLY A 177 -4.04 -19.65 -16.29
C GLY A 177 -2.58 -20.01 -15.97
N PRO A 178 -1.68 -19.99 -16.98
CA PRO A 178 -0.32 -20.52 -16.88
C PRO A 178 0.60 -19.71 -15.95
N LEU A 179 0.24 -18.46 -15.64
CA LEU A 179 1.01 -17.55 -14.81
C LEU A 179 0.72 -17.70 -13.30
N ASN A 180 -0.04 -18.74 -12.91
CA ASN A 180 -0.42 -19.04 -11.52
C ASN A 180 -1.07 -17.83 -10.81
N GLY A 181 -1.11 -17.79 -9.48
CA GLY A 181 -1.72 -16.70 -8.72
C GLY A 181 -3.23 -16.88 -8.55
N ALA A 182 -3.99 -15.79 -8.64
CA ALA A 182 -5.42 -15.78 -8.45
C ALA A 182 -6.14 -14.97 -9.52
N LEU A 183 -7.36 -15.40 -9.85
CA LEU A 183 -8.28 -14.71 -10.73
C LEU A 183 -9.67 -14.79 -10.10
N ALA A 184 -10.31 -13.64 -9.91
CA ALA A 184 -11.68 -13.53 -9.44
C ALA A 184 -12.47 -12.65 -10.40
N CYS A 185 -13.74 -12.97 -10.62
CA CYS A 185 -14.63 -12.09 -11.34
C CYS A 185 -15.95 -11.93 -10.60
N ALA A 186 -16.60 -10.80 -10.84
CA ALA A 186 -17.88 -10.43 -10.27
C ALA A 186 -18.68 -9.64 -11.31
N THR A 187 -19.97 -9.49 -11.03
CA THR A 187 -20.82 -8.50 -11.68
C THR A 187 -20.85 -7.25 -10.80
N LEU A 188 -20.68 -6.08 -11.41
CA LEU A 188 -20.71 -4.78 -10.75
C LEU A 188 -21.89 -3.96 -11.27
N GLY A 189 -22.45 -3.08 -10.43
CA GLY A 189 -23.50 -2.16 -10.84
C GLY A 189 -24.87 -2.46 -10.23
N GLU A 190 -25.81 -1.56 -10.46
CA GLU A 190 -27.21 -1.71 -10.05
C GLU A 190 -27.95 -2.67 -10.99
N PRO A 191 -29.00 -3.38 -10.53
CA PRO A 191 -29.77 -4.28 -11.39
C PRO A 191 -30.24 -3.60 -12.68
N GLY A 192 -29.90 -4.17 -13.84
CA GLY A 192 -30.22 -3.61 -15.15
C GLY A 192 -29.16 -2.67 -15.75
N GLU A 193 -28.12 -2.31 -14.99
CA GLU A 193 -26.91 -1.60 -15.45
C GLU A 193 -25.64 -2.38 -15.06
N GLU A 194 -25.79 -3.69 -14.95
CA GLU A 194 -24.76 -4.63 -14.52
C GLU A 194 -23.70 -4.83 -15.59
N TYR A 195 -22.45 -4.94 -15.17
CA TYR A 195 -21.33 -5.23 -16.04
C TYR A 195 -20.30 -6.14 -15.37
N ALA A 196 -19.60 -6.94 -16.16
CA ALA A 196 -18.62 -7.89 -15.64
C ALA A 196 -17.28 -7.21 -15.34
N ALA A 197 -16.66 -7.60 -14.24
CA ALA A 197 -15.29 -7.21 -13.90
C ALA A 197 -14.51 -8.42 -13.38
N CYS A 198 -13.27 -8.56 -13.86
CA CYS A 198 -12.33 -9.57 -13.40
C CYS A 198 -11.09 -8.89 -12.84
N ALA A 199 -10.55 -9.42 -11.75
CA ALA A 199 -9.29 -9.00 -11.17
C ALA A 199 -8.36 -10.20 -11.04
N TRP A 200 -7.08 -9.99 -11.36
CA TRP A 200 -6.04 -10.99 -11.21
C TRP A 200 -4.92 -10.46 -10.33
N ALA A 201 -4.21 -11.38 -9.70
CA ALA A 201 -3.00 -11.06 -8.96
C ALA A 201 -2.04 -12.25 -8.96
N ASP A 202 -0.76 -11.96 -8.91
CA ASP A 202 0.27 -12.92 -8.48
C ASP A 202 1.12 -12.32 -7.35
N GLY A 203 2.34 -12.78 -7.11
CA GLY A 203 3.21 -12.24 -6.06
C GLY A 203 3.84 -10.88 -6.41
N SER A 204 3.76 -10.45 -7.67
CA SER A 204 4.47 -9.32 -8.28
C SER A 204 3.58 -8.40 -9.13
N THR A 205 2.38 -8.83 -9.49
CA THR A 205 1.44 -8.08 -10.30
C THR A 205 0.02 -8.15 -9.74
N LEU A 206 -0.77 -7.13 -10.08
CA LEU A 206 -2.18 -7.02 -9.75
C LEU A 206 -2.87 -6.24 -10.87
N GLY A 207 -4.08 -6.63 -11.27
CA GLY A 207 -4.82 -5.87 -12.26
C GLY A 207 -6.29 -6.21 -12.32
N ALA A 208 -7.03 -5.48 -13.16
CA ALA A 208 -8.39 -5.77 -13.54
C ALA A 208 -8.65 -5.54 -15.02
N LEU A 209 -9.64 -6.28 -15.53
CA LEU A 209 -10.30 -6.04 -16.78
C LEU A 209 -11.79 -5.85 -16.49
N VAL A 210 -12.35 -4.75 -16.98
CA VAL A 210 -13.77 -4.42 -16.85
C VAL A 210 -14.37 -4.39 -18.25
N ASP A 211 -15.48 -5.11 -18.42
CA ASP A 211 -16.35 -4.95 -19.57
C ASP A 211 -17.31 -3.78 -19.31
N ARG A 212 -17.33 -2.79 -20.19
CA ARG A 212 -18.21 -1.62 -20.07
C ARG A 212 -19.47 -1.73 -20.92
N THR A 213 -19.55 -2.71 -21.82
CA THR A 213 -20.73 -2.90 -22.67
C THR A 213 -21.83 -3.68 -21.94
N GLY A 214 -21.45 -4.47 -20.93
CA GLY A 214 -22.37 -5.37 -20.22
C GLY A 214 -22.75 -6.59 -21.04
N GLU A 215 -22.07 -6.83 -22.17
CA GLU A 215 -22.36 -7.93 -23.07
C GLU A 215 -21.71 -9.24 -22.62
N LEU A 216 -20.58 -9.16 -21.89
CA LEU A 216 -19.83 -10.33 -21.48
C LEU A 216 -20.27 -10.83 -20.11
N THR A 217 -20.43 -12.14 -20.01
CA THR A 217 -20.56 -12.80 -18.72
C THR A 217 -19.23 -12.77 -17.94
N PRO A 218 -19.25 -12.92 -16.60
CA PRO A 218 -18.02 -13.02 -15.81
C PRO A 218 -17.09 -14.16 -16.24
N GLU A 219 -17.62 -15.22 -16.84
CA GLU A 219 -16.83 -16.37 -17.31
C GLU A 219 -16.11 -16.07 -18.62
N GLU A 220 -16.80 -15.46 -19.59
CA GLU A 220 -16.18 -14.98 -20.83
C GLU A 220 -15.14 -13.89 -20.54
N LEU A 221 -15.42 -13.01 -19.58
CA LEU A 221 -14.45 -12.02 -19.14
C LEU A 221 -13.25 -12.66 -18.43
N ALA A 222 -13.42 -13.77 -17.72
CA ALA A 222 -12.31 -14.51 -17.13
C ALA A 222 -11.36 -15.06 -18.20
N ASP A 223 -11.91 -15.61 -19.30
CA ASP A 223 -11.12 -16.05 -20.46
C ASP A 223 -10.36 -14.88 -21.10
N ARG A 224 -11.04 -13.75 -21.34
CA ARG A 224 -10.38 -12.54 -21.86
C ARG A 224 -9.31 -12.03 -20.91
N THR A 225 -9.56 -12.05 -19.60
CA THR A 225 -8.58 -11.58 -18.61
C THR A 225 -7.32 -12.45 -18.61
N ARG A 226 -7.45 -13.78 -18.74
CA ARG A 226 -6.29 -14.68 -18.92
C ARG A 226 -5.50 -14.33 -20.17
N ALA A 227 -6.17 -14.06 -21.29
CA ALA A 227 -5.53 -13.67 -22.55
C ALA A 227 -4.85 -12.30 -22.47
N LEU A 228 -5.46 -11.32 -21.80
CA LEU A 228 -4.85 -10.01 -21.56
C LEU A 228 -3.58 -10.18 -20.70
N ARG A 229 -3.69 -10.95 -19.62
CA ARG A 229 -2.60 -11.17 -18.67
C ARG A 229 -1.38 -11.80 -19.34
N SER A 230 -1.56 -12.79 -20.21
CA SER A 230 -0.45 -13.42 -20.94
C SER A 230 0.25 -12.49 -21.93
N LEU A 231 -0.40 -11.40 -22.36
CA LEU A 231 0.21 -10.35 -23.17
C LEU A 231 0.83 -9.23 -22.33
N THR A 232 0.32 -9.03 -21.11
CA THR A 232 0.66 -7.91 -20.24
C THR A 232 1.85 -8.20 -19.34
N GLU A 233 1.92 -9.41 -18.79
CA GLU A 233 2.95 -9.84 -17.84
C GLU A 233 4.12 -10.45 -18.59
N LEU A 234 5.23 -9.72 -18.61
CA LEU A 234 6.46 -10.15 -19.24
C LEU A 234 7.46 -10.54 -18.15
N PRO A 235 8.23 -11.62 -18.32
CA PRO A 235 9.30 -11.96 -17.38
C PRO A 235 10.33 -10.81 -17.34
N GLU A 236 10.81 -10.47 -16.14
CA GLU A 236 11.95 -9.55 -15.95
C GLU A 236 13.28 -10.15 -16.43
#